data_AF-A0A5B8S662-F1
#
_entry.id   AF-A0A5B8S662-F1
#
_cell.length_a   1.000
_cell.length_b   1.000
_cell.length_c   1.000
_cell.angle_alpha   90.00
_cell.angle_beta   90.00
_cell.angle_gamma   90.00
#
_symmetry.space_group_name_H-M   'P 1'
#
loop_
_entity.id
_entity.type
_entity.pdbx_description
1 polymer ?
#
loop_
_entity_poly.entity_id
_entity_poly.type
_entity_poly.pdbx_seq_one_letter_code
_entity_poly.pdbx_strand_id
1 'polypeptide(L)'
;MTSVENKATKDAFHTERSRFLDAFAALEEALGRSATLSKTDALAKEITALRAIRNDLVHSQLRFVQLEGQLQALAVNAQNVDASARPARILRIADFKLLSCEIEQVRKKVSGAA
;
A
#
# COMPACT_ATOMS: atom_id res chain seq x y z
N MET A 1 -11.92 22.31 -22.72
CA MET A 1 -11.54 21.80 -21.39
C MET A 1 -11.55 20.27 -21.46
N THR A 2 -10.45 19.66 -21.88
CA THR A 2 -10.32 18.21 -21.95
C THR A 2 -9.98 17.70 -20.56
N SER A 3 -10.98 17.18 -19.84
CA SER A 3 -10.78 16.40 -18.63
C SER A 3 -9.92 15.19 -19.02
N VAL A 4 -8.64 15.22 -18.66
CA VAL A 4 -7.78 14.04 -18.76
C VAL A 4 -8.28 13.10 -17.65
N GLU A 5 -9.32 12.34 -17.95
CA GLU A 5 -9.67 11.17 -17.16
C GLU A 5 -8.40 10.32 -17.12
N ASN A 6 -7.81 10.25 -15.93
CA ASN A 6 -6.65 9.45 -15.62
C ASN A 6 -7.06 7.99 -15.87
N LYS A 7 -6.95 7.55 -17.13
CA LYS A 7 -7.34 6.20 -17.54
C LYS A 7 -6.39 5.28 -16.80
N ALA A 8 -6.88 4.62 -15.76
CA ALA A 8 -6.08 3.68 -14.99
C ALA A 8 -5.58 2.60 -15.97
N THR A 9 -4.29 2.60 -16.27
CA THR A 9 -3.64 1.60 -17.11
C THR A 9 -2.94 0.59 -16.21
N LYS A 10 -2.70 -0.61 -16.76
CA LYS A 10 -1.92 -1.65 -16.05
C LYS A 10 -0.54 -1.12 -15.62
N ASP A 11 0.11 -0.37 -16.51
CA ASP A 11 1.41 0.24 -16.24
C ASP A 11 1.33 1.25 -15.10
N ALA A 12 0.26 2.07 -15.06
CA ALA A 12 0.06 3.02 -13.96
C ALA A 12 -0.10 2.30 -12.61
N PHE A 13 -0.79 1.16 -12.56
CA PHE A 13 -0.87 0.34 -11.33
C PHE A 13 0.49 -0.24 -10.94
N HIS A 14 1.32 -0.65 -11.90
CA HIS A 14 2.68 -1.12 -11.60
C HIS A 14 3.58 0.02 -11.11
N THR A 15 3.48 1.21 -11.70
CA THR A 15 4.20 2.41 -11.24
C THR A 15 3.79 2.80 -9.82
N GLU A 16 2.49 2.85 -9.52
CA GLU A 16 2.00 3.20 -8.19
C GLU A 16 2.33 2.12 -7.16
N ARG A 17 2.31 0.83 -7.54
CA ARG A 17 2.83 -0.25 -6.69
C ARG A 17 4.30 -0.03 -6.33
N SER A 18 5.16 0.24 -7.30
CA SER A 18 6.58 0.49 -7.04
C SER A 18 6.77 1.69 -6.11
N ARG A 19 6.08 2.81 -6.38
CA ARG A 19 6.11 4.02 -5.54
C ARG A 19 5.68 3.72 -4.10
N PHE A 20 4.61 2.93 -3.91
CA PHE A 20 4.17 2.51 -2.58
C PHE A 20 5.26 1.70 -1.86
N LEU A 21 5.90 0.74 -2.54
CA LEU A 21 6.94 -0.10 -1.95
C LEU A 21 8.18 0.71 -1.56
N ASP A 22 8.58 1.66 -2.40
CA ASP A 22 9.70 2.57 -2.11
C ASP A 22 9.41 3.45 -0.90
N ALA A 23 8.21 4.04 -0.83
CA ALA A 23 7.77 4.84 0.32
C ALA A 23 7.74 4.00 1.60
N PHE A 24 7.27 2.76 1.52
CA PHE A 24 7.23 1.84 2.66
C PHE A 24 8.63 1.44 3.12
N ALA A 25 9.57 1.20 2.19
CA ALA A 25 10.96 0.91 2.53
C ALA A 25 11.61 2.07 3.31
N ALA A 26 11.33 3.32 2.91
CA ALA A 26 11.80 4.50 3.65
C ALA A 26 11.20 4.60 5.06
N LEU A 27 9.95 4.16 5.25
CA LEU A 27 9.32 4.03 6.58
C LEU A 27 9.99 2.93 7.41
N GLU A 28 10.27 1.76 6.84
CA GLU A 28 10.97 0.67 7.54
C GLU A 28 12.38 1.07 7.98
N GLU A 29 13.09 1.80 7.13
CA GLU A 29 14.42 2.33 7.46
C GLU A 29 14.34 3.37 8.59
N ALA A 30 13.34 4.27 8.57
CA ALA A 30 13.10 5.20 9.68
C ALA A 30 12.73 4.47 10.98
N LEU A 31 11.96 3.39 10.89
CA LEU A 31 11.61 2.53 12.02
C LEU A 31 12.83 1.82 12.60
N GLY A 32 13.74 1.33 11.76
CA GLY A 32 14.97 0.65 12.19
C GLY A 32 15.99 1.59 12.85
N ARG A 33 16.02 2.86 12.42
CA ARG A 33 16.87 3.90 13.04
C ARG A 33 16.33 4.42 14.37
N SER A 34 15.02 4.37 14.57
CA SER A 34 14.39 4.83 15.80
C SER A 34 14.50 3.75 16.88
N ALA A 35 15.61 3.79 17.64
CA ALA A 35 15.95 2.85 18.70
C ALA A 35 14.98 2.90 19.91
N THR A 36 14.15 3.93 20.00
CA THR A 36 13.24 4.21 21.12
C THR A 36 11.83 4.41 20.59
N LEU A 37 11.13 3.30 20.40
CA LEU A 37 9.72 3.34 20.08
C LEU A 37 8.98 2.49 21.10
N SER A 38 8.85 3.04 22.32
CA SER A 38 7.71 2.77 23.20
C SER A 38 6.46 3.30 22.48
N LYS A 39 6.09 2.61 21.41
CA LYS A 39 5.03 3.02 20.50
C LYS A 39 3.73 2.91 21.23
N THR A 40 3.03 4.03 21.32
CA THR A 40 1.59 4.06 21.53
C THR A 40 0.95 2.94 20.70
N ASP A 41 0.12 2.08 21.30
CA ASP A 41 -0.50 0.93 20.62
C ASP A 41 -1.16 1.30 19.28
N ALA A 42 -1.66 2.53 19.17
CA ALA A 42 -2.21 3.09 17.94
C ALA A 42 -1.20 3.10 16.77
N LEU A 43 0.04 3.53 16.99
CA LEU A 43 1.06 3.60 15.94
C LEU A 43 1.54 2.20 15.52
N ALA A 44 1.58 1.26 16.47
CA ALA A 44 1.87 -0.14 16.17
C ALA A 44 0.76 -0.78 15.31
N LYS A 45 -0.51 -0.45 15.57
CA LYS A 45 -1.65 -0.88 14.73
C LYS A 45 -1.58 -0.30 13.32
N GLU A 46 -1.29 0.99 13.18
CA GLU A 46 -1.11 1.65 11.88
C GLU A 46 0.00 0.98 11.05
N ILE A 47 1.18 0.73 11.65
CA ILE A 47 2.27 0.03 10.97
C ILE A 47 1.88 -1.40 10.59
N THR A 48 1.18 -2.12 11.48
CA THR A 48 0.72 -3.49 11.20
C THR A 48 -0.25 -3.52 10.01
N ALA A 49 -1.16 -2.55 9.92
CA ALA A 49 -2.07 -2.43 8.78
C ALA A 49 -1.32 -2.16 7.47
N LEU A 50 -0.36 -1.23 7.47
CA LEU A 50 0.46 -0.95 6.28
C LEU A 50 1.35 -2.14 5.89
N ARG A 51 1.88 -2.90 6.86
CA ARG A 51 2.62 -4.15 6.60
C ARG A 51 1.76 -5.20 5.91
N ALA A 52 0.50 -5.35 6.32
CA ALA A 52 -0.43 -6.28 5.66
C ALA A 52 -0.64 -5.89 4.19
N ILE A 53 -0.85 -4.61 3.91
CA ILE A 53 -1.00 -4.09 2.54
C ILE A 53 0.29 -4.29 1.73
N ARG A 54 1.46 -4.02 2.33
CA ARG A 54 2.76 -4.30 1.70
C ARG A 54 2.90 -5.77 1.36
N ASN A 55 2.56 -6.68 2.28
CA ASN A 55 2.66 -8.12 2.01
C ASN A 55 1.73 -8.54 0.88
N ASP A 56 0.50 -8.03 0.86
CA ASP A 56 -0.42 -8.24 -0.25
C ASP A 56 0.20 -7.74 -1.57
N LEU A 57 0.81 -6.56 -1.61
CA LEU A 57 1.39 -6.00 -2.83
C LEU A 57 2.70 -6.65 -3.27
N VAL A 58 3.56 -7.08 -2.34
CA VAL A 58 4.84 -7.73 -2.67
C VAL A 58 4.60 -9.14 -3.18
N HIS A 59 3.71 -9.89 -2.52
CA HIS A 59 3.50 -11.30 -2.78
C HIS A 59 2.31 -11.59 -3.67
N SER A 60 1.63 -10.57 -4.21
CA SER A 60 0.55 -10.77 -5.16
C SER A 60 0.97 -10.68 -6.62
N GLN A 61 0.22 -11.42 -7.43
CA GLN A 61 0.02 -11.07 -8.83
C GLN A 61 -1.10 -10.04 -8.92
N LEU A 62 -0.85 -8.91 -9.57
CA LEU A 62 -1.91 -7.95 -9.89
C LEU A 62 -2.74 -8.50 -11.04
N ARG A 63 -3.99 -8.83 -10.75
CA ARG A 63 -5.00 -9.10 -11.77
C ARG A 63 -5.81 -7.83 -12.00
N PHE A 64 -6.19 -7.58 -13.24
CA PHE A 64 -6.95 -6.39 -13.58
C PHE A 64 -8.39 -6.80 -13.88
N VAL A 65 -9.32 -6.20 -13.16
CA VAL A 65 -10.75 -6.44 -13.30
C VAL A 65 -11.44 -5.12 -13.60
N GLN A 66 -12.46 -5.16 -14.46
CA GLN A 66 -13.29 -4.00 -14.71
C GLN A 66 -14.53 -4.10 -13.83
N LEU A 67 -14.66 -3.17 -12.89
CA LEU A 67 -15.78 -3.08 -11.96
C LEU A 67 -16.40 -1.70 -12.13
N GLU A 68 -17.72 -1.66 -12.40
CA GLU A 68 -18.47 -0.42 -12.63
C GLU A 68 -17.85 0.49 -13.71
N GLY A 69 -17.28 -0.12 -14.75
CA GLY A 69 -16.62 0.59 -15.86
C GLY A 69 -15.19 1.06 -15.56
N GLN A 70 -14.71 0.98 -14.32
CA GLN A 70 -13.36 1.37 -13.92
C GLN A 70 -12.40 0.19 -13.86
N LEU A 71 -11.16 0.38 -14.31
CA LEU A 71 -10.09 -0.61 -14.15
C LEU A 71 -9.60 -0.59 -12.70
N GLN A 72 -9.68 -1.75 -12.04
CA GLN A 72 -9.21 -1.94 -10.67
C GLN A 72 -8.16 -3.05 -10.63
N ALA A 73 -7.22 -2.94 -9.69
CA ALA A 73 -6.20 -3.95 -9.45
C ALA A 73 -6.64 -4.87 -8.31
N LEU A 74 -6.69 -6.17 -8.57
CA LEU A 74 -6.90 -7.21 -7.60
C LEU A 74 -5.54 -7.80 -7.21
N ALA A 75 -5.10 -7.52 -6.00
CA ALA A 75 -3.92 -8.13 -5.38
C ALA A 75 -4.34 -9.43 -4.70
N VAL A 76 -3.96 -10.57 -5.28
CA VAL A 76 -4.17 -11.90 -4.67
C VAL A 76 -2.87 -12.34 -4.03
N ASN A 77 -2.80 -12.35 -2.69
CA ASN A 77 -1.58 -12.70 -1.97
C ASN A 77 -1.25 -14.19 -2.17
N ALA A 78 -0.14 -14.47 -2.87
CA ALA A 78 0.27 -15.83 -3.21
C ALA A 78 1.00 -16.57 -2.08
N GLN A 79 1.26 -15.94 -0.93
CA GLN A 79 1.81 -16.64 0.24
C GLN A 79 0.74 -17.26 1.13
N ASN A 80 -0.52 -16.87 0.96
CA ASN A 80 -1.63 -17.32 1.80
C ASN A 80 -2.49 -18.37 1.06
N VAL A 81 -1.83 -19.36 0.45
CA VAL A 81 -2.45 -20.36 -0.45
C VAL A 81 -3.21 -21.45 0.31
N ASP A 82 -2.87 -21.67 1.58
CA ASP A 82 -3.46 -22.71 2.43
C ASP A 82 -4.82 -22.32 3.04
N ALA A 83 -5.27 -21.07 2.85
CA ALA A 83 -6.59 -20.64 3.30
C ALA A 83 -7.67 -21.00 2.26
N SER A 84 -8.78 -21.58 2.73
CA SER A 84 -9.95 -21.94 1.92
C SER A 84 -10.55 -20.74 1.16
N ALA A 85 -10.32 -19.52 1.65
CA ALA A 85 -10.54 -18.27 0.93
C ALA A 85 -9.20 -17.55 0.73
N ARG A 86 -8.76 -17.38 -0.52
CA ARG A 86 -7.57 -16.57 -0.83
C ARG A 86 -7.88 -15.10 -0.50
N PRO A 87 -7.19 -14.48 0.47
CA PRO A 87 -7.39 -13.07 0.74
C PRO A 87 -6.97 -12.28 -0.52
N ALA A 88 -7.95 -11.60 -1.11
CA ALA A 88 -7.75 -10.77 -2.28
C ALA A 88 -8.16 -9.34 -1.94
N ARG A 89 -7.29 -8.39 -2.26
CA ARG A 89 -7.53 -6.96 -2.03
C ARG A 89 -7.78 -6.28 -3.35
N ILE A 90 -8.89 -5.57 -3.44
CA ILE A 90 -9.20 -4.70 -4.57
C ILE A 90 -8.63 -3.31 -4.27
N LEU A 91 -7.87 -2.76 -5.21
CA LEU A 91 -7.21 -1.47 -5.12
C LEU A 91 -7.56 -0.64 -6.35
N ARG A 92 -8.07 0.55 -6.12
CA ARG A 92 -8.22 1.59 -7.14
C ARG A 92 -6.91 2.38 -7.21
N ILE A 93 -6.65 2.97 -8.37
CA ILE A 93 -5.44 3.78 -8.54
C ILE A 93 -5.39 4.97 -7.56
N ALA A 94 -6.55 5.52 -7.20
CA ALA A 94 -6.66 6.59 -6.21
C ALA A 94 -6.26 6.15 -4.79
N ASP A 95 -6.41 4.86 -4.46
CA ASP A 95 -6.10 4.34 -3.13
C ASP A 95 -4.59 4.36 -2.88
N PHE A 96 -3.75 4.19 -3.92
CA PHE A 96 -2.30 4.31 -3.81
C PHE A 96 -1.86 5.69 -3.32
N LYS A 97 -2.53 6.76 -3.79
CA LYS A 97 -2.23 8.13 -3.35
C LYS A 97 -2.54 8.34 -1.87
N LEU A 98 -3.66 7.78 -1.39
CA LEU A 98 -4.04 7.83 0.02
C LEU A 98 -3.03 7.05 0.87
N LEU A 99 -2.67 5.85 0.45
CA LEU A 99 -1.70 5.01 1.13
C LEU A 99 -0.31 5.65 1.22
N SER A 100 0.15 6.33 0.16
CA SER A 100 1.40 7.08 0.21
C SER A 100 1.35 8.22 1.24
N CYS A 101 0.23 8.95 1.33
CA CYS A 101 0.02 9.99 2.33
C CYS A 101 0.06 9.41 3.76
N GLU A 102 -0.62 8.28 3.97
CA GLU A 102 -0.61 7.57 5.26
C GLU A 102 0.82 7.13 5.66
N ILE A 103 1.59 6.57 4.73
CA ILE A 103 2.99 6.18 4.97
C ILE A 103 3.82 7.40 5.38
N GLU A 104 3.67 8.54 4.69
CA GLU A 104 4.39 9.76 5.03
C GLU A 104 4.01 10.31 6.40
N GLN A 105 2.72 10.29 6.75
CA GLN A 105 2.25 10.70 8.07
C GLN A 105 2.83 9.81 9.17
N VAL A 106 2.77 8.48 8.99
CA VAL A 106 3.36 7.53 9.95
C VAL A 106 4.88 7.74 10.04
N ARG A 107 5.56 8.00 8.92
CA ARG A 107 7.00 8.28 8.90
C ARG A 107 7.34 9.54 9.70
N LYS A 108 6.58 10.63 9.56
CA LYS A 108 6.77 11.86 10.35
C LYS A 108 6.62 11.60 11.85
N LYS A 109 5.58 10.85 12.25
CA LYS A 109 5.36 10.43 13.64
C LYS A 109 6.54 9.60 14.17
N VAL A 110 7.12 8.73 13.34
CA VAL A 110 8.26 7.86 13.69
C VAL A 110 9.59 8.62 13.79
N SER A 111 9.81 9.61 12.93
CA SER A 111 11.05 10.40 12.92
C SER A 111 11.06 11.54 13.95
N GLY A 112 9.97 11.72 14.72
CA GLY A 112 9.84 12.82 15.68
C GLY A 112 9.79 14.21 15.03
N ALA A 113 9.57 14.27 13.72
CA ALA A 113 9.45 15.52 12.97
C ALA A 113 8.00 15.99 13.06
N ALA A 114 7.67 16.64 14.18
CA ALA A 114 6.48 17.49 14.31
C ALA A 114 6.73 18.83 13.59
#